data_AF-A0A848UWV0-F1
#
_entry.id   AF-A0A848UWV0-F1
#
_cell.length_a   1.000
_cell.length_b   1.000
_cell.length_c   1.000
_cell.angle_alpha   90.00
_cell.angle_beta   90.00
_cell.angle_gamma   90.00
#
_symmetry.space_group_name_H-M   'P 1'
#
loop_
_entity.id
_entity.type
_entity.pdbx_description
1 polymer ?
#
loop_
_entity_poly.entity_id
_entity_poly.type
_entity_poly.pdbx_seq_one_letter_code
_entity_poly.pdbx_strand_id
1 'polypeptide(L)'
;MKPVRIISILLASFALICAYSCQNKSEPSPKVNPAFTSYISAFTSGIISTGSSIKLRLAQEVSDEIRNAQSDVSKLFSIEPSMDGEYVWVTNQLIEFTPTTPFESDTQFQGVFHLASIADVPEGMEEFRFHFKTMKQHMEVKVNTIKQYDPQELRWQYLKGHVQTYDLAQGKNVEKTVVVKQDGKELALSWSHSNDGKLHEFTVDSISRSDRQSDVVVAYNGKSIDADQKDQLVQSIKPLGDFSISDVSAIQQPEQMIVVRFSDPLNADQNLDGLLQIENVDGLRFTIDQNEIHAYT
;
A
#
# COMPACT_ATOMS: atom_id res chain seq x y z
N MET A 1 37.13 -41.56 -2.89
CA MET A 1 36.31 -41.21 -4.06
C MET A 1 36.97 -40.03 -4.78
N LYS A 2 37.26 -40.14 -6.08
CA LYS A 2 38.15 -39.21 -6.80
C LYS A 2 37.53 -37.81 -6.91
N PRO A 3 38.28 -36.71 -6.62
CA PRO A 3 37.77 -35.34 -6.59
C PRO A 3 37.17 -34.88 -7.93
N VAL A 4 37.60 -35.49 -9.04
CA VAL A 4 37.10 -35.23 -10.39
C VAL A 4 35.60 -35.57 -10.52
N ARG A 5 35.10 -36.61 -9.86
CA ARG A 5 33.67 -36.98 -9.92
C ARG A 5 32.76 -36.00 -9.18
N ILE A 6 33.26 -35.37 -8.12
CA ILE A 6 32.49 -34.40 -7.32
C ILE A 6 32.36 -33.07 -8.08
N ILE A 7 33.42 -32.64 -8.75
CA ILE A 7 33.41 -31.42 -9.59
C ILE A 7 32.46 -31.59 -10.79
N SER A 8 32.44 -32.76 -11.43
CA SER A 8 31.51 -33.03 -12.54
C SER A 8 30.04 -33.04 -12.12
N ILE A 9 29.73 -33.50 -10.90
CA ILE A 9 28.36 -33.50 -10.35
C ILE A 9 27.93 -32.07 -9.99
N LEU A 10 28.83 -31.26 -9.41
CA LEU A 10 28.58 -29.84 -9.10
C LEU A 10 28.38 -28.99 -10.36
N LEU A 11 29.15 -29.24 -11.43
CA LEU A 11 28.97 -28.56 -12.71
C LEU A 11 27.64 -28.92 -13.39
N ALA A 12 27.23 -30.20 -13.31
CA ALA A 12 25.95 -30.66 -13.84
C ALA A 12 24.75 -30.10 -13.07
N SER A 13 24.84 -29.99 -11.74
CA SER A 13 23.79 -29.35 -10.93
C SER A 13 23.69 -27.85 -11.16
N PHE A 14 24.81 -27.16 -11.37
CA PHE A 14 24.81 -25.72 -11.68
C PHE A 14 24.20 -25.44 -13.06
N ALA A 15 24.47 -26.28 -14.06
CA ALA A 15 23.85 -26.18 -15.38
C ALA A 15 22.33 -26.41 -15.34
N LEU A 16 21.85 -27.31 -14.47
CA LEU A 16 20.41 -27.57 -14.29
C LEU A 16 19.67 -26.40 -13.62
N ILE A 17 20.33 -25.71 -12.68
CA ILE A 17 19.78 -24.51 -12.01
C ILE A 17 19.76 -23.32 -12.97
N CYS A 18 20.78 -23.16 -13.82
CA CYS A 18 20.78 -22.12 -14.86
C CYS A 18 19.72 -22.36 -15.94
N ALA A 19 19.37 -23.62 -16.24
CA ALA A 19 18.31 -23.94 -17.20
C ALA A 19 16.90 -23.58 -16.67
N TYR A 20 16.65 -23.76 -15.36
CA TYR A 20 15.39 -23.32 -14.73
C TYR A 20 15.32 -21.80 -14.53
N SER A 21 16.46 -21.13 -14.34
CA SER A 21 16.52 -19.67 -14.14
C SER A 21 16.26 -18.84 -15.41
N CYS A 22 16.15 -19.46 -16.59
CA CYS A 22 15.98 -18.78 -17.87
C CYS A 22 14.57 -18.87 -18.49
N GLN A 23 13.55 -19.36 -17.77
CA GLN A 23 12.18 -19.46 -18.31
C GLN A 23 11.28 -18.25 -18.07
N ASN A 24 11.69 -17.25 -17.28
CA ASN A 24 10.88 -16.06 -17.04
C ASN A 24 11.37 -14.85 -17.85
N LYS A 25 11.40 -14.98 -19.19
CA LYS A 25 11.41 -13.79 -20.04
C LYS A 25 9.97 -13.30 -20.14
N SER A 26 9.64 -12.25 -19.42
CA SER A 26 8.43 -11.47 -19.64
C SER A 26 8.45 -10.98 -21.09
N GLU A 27 7.67 -11.62 -21.95
CA GLU A 27 7.52 -11.16 -23.33
C GLU A 27 6.97 -9.73 -23.33
N PRO A 28 7.47 -8.85 -24.21
CA PRO A 28 6.89 -7.52 -24.37
C PRO A 28 5.40 -7.67 -24.70
N SER A 29 4.55 -6.87 -24.04
CA SER A 29 3.10 -6.90 -24.24
C SER A 29 2.80 -6.89 -25.74
N PRO A 30 2.21 -7.96 -26.30
CA PRO A 30 2.02 -8.05 -27.74
C PRO A 30 1.16 -6.87 -28.19
N LYS A 31 1.61 -6.17 -29.24
CA LYS A 31 0.82 -5.12 -29.87
C LYS A 31 -0.48 -5.75 -30.36
N VAL A 32 -1.61 -5.22 -29.90
CA VAL A 32 -2.91 -5.68 -30.36
C VAL A 32 -3.01 -5.48 -31.86
N ASN A 33 -3.33 -6.57 -32.59
CA ASN A 33 -3.48 -6.54 -34.03
C ASN A 33 -4.64 -5.58 -34.39
N PRO A 34 -4.40 -4.51 -35.18
CA PRO A 34 -5.43 -3.55 -35.55
C PRO A 34 -6.65 -4.18 -36.23
N ALA A 35 -6.51 -5.36 -36.82
CA ALA A 35 -7.64 -6.08 -37.40
C ALA A 35 -8.77 -6.36 -36.39
N PHE A 36 -8.47 -6.48 -35.09
CA PHE A 36 -9.50 -6.72 -34.07
C PHE A 36 -10.38 -5.50 -33.75
N THR A 37 -10.04 -4.28 -34.21
CA THR A 37 -10.82 -3.08 -33.87
C THR A 37 -12.24 -3.09 -34.44
N SER A 38 -12.51 -3.89 -35.47
CA SER A 38 -13.87 -4.11 -35.99
C SER A 38 -14.73 -5.00 -35.09
N TYR A 39 -14.12 -5.69 -34.12
CA TYR A 39 -14.78 -6.67 -33.25
C TYR A 39 -14.71 -6.27 -31.77
N ILE A 40 -13.60 -5.70 -31.34
CA ILE A 40 -13.33 -5.32 -29.96
C ILE A 40 -13.06 -3.81 -29.91
N SER A 41 -13.89 -3.08 -29.16
CA SER A 41 -13.76 -1.63 -29.00
C SER A 41 -12.92 -1.23 -27.78
N ALA A 42 -12.93 -2.04 -26.71
CA ALA A 42 -12.13 -1.81 -25.52
C ALA A 42 -11.90 -3.10 -24.73
N PHE A 43 -10.83 -3.13 -23.93
CA PHE A 43 -10.52 -4.23 -23.02
C PHE A 43 -9.63 -3.73 -21.87
N THR A 44 -9.65 -4.41 -20.74
CA THR A 44 -8.74 -4.13 -19.61
C THR A 44 -7.29 -4.35 -20.02
N SER A 45 -6.44 -3.36 -19.80
CA SER A 45 -5.01 -3.42 -20.12
C SER A 45 -4.18 -2.55 -19.19
N GLY A 46 -2.86 -2.72 -19.23
CA GLY A 46 -1.94 -1.97 -18.40
C GLY A 46 -1.84 -2.51 -16.97
N ILE A 47 -1.48 -1.64 -16.03
CA ILE A 47 -1.35 -1.99 -14.61
C ILE A 47 -2.68 -1.72 -13.90
N ILE A 48 -3.23 -2.74 -13.24
CA ILE A 48 -4.52 -2.69 -12.54
C ILE A 48 -4.38 -3.06 -11.06
N SER A 49 -5.35 -2.66 -10.25
CA SER A 49 -5.46 -3.14 -8.86
C SER A 49 -5.80 -4.63 -8.85
N THR A 50 -5.27 -5.35 -7.87
CA THR A 50 -5.62 -6.74 -7.52
C THR A 50 -7.10 -6.93 -7.18
N GLY A 51 -7.83 -5.86 -6.83
CA GLY A 51 -9.27 -5.89 -6.61
C GLY A 51 -10.13 -5.51 -7.83
N SER A 52 -9.51 -5.31 -9.00
CA SER A 52 -10.24 -4.86 -10.21
C SER A 52 -11.04 -6.00 -10.84
N SER A 53 -12.08 -5.67 -11.59
CA SER A 53 -12.69 -6.59 -12.56
C SER A 53 -12.04 -6.46 -13.94
N ILE A 54 -12.17 -7.51 -14.75
CA ILE A 54 -11.64 -7.53 -16.12
C ILE A 54 -12.80 -7.35 -17.10
N LYS A 55 -12.66 -6.41 -18.02
CA LYS A 55 -13.73 -6.00 -18.93
C LYS A 55 -13.29 -6.17 -20.37
N LEU A 56 -14.21 -6.62 -21.20
CA LEU A 56 -14.05 -6.66 -22.65
C LEU A 56 -15.32 -6.12 -23.30
N ARG A 57 -15.15 -5.13 -24.17
CA ARG A 57 -16.22 -4.47 -24.90
C ARG A 57 -16.12 -4.80 -26.39
N LEU A 58 -17.20 -5.35 -26.92
CA LEU A 58 -17.35 -5.61 -28.34
C LEU A 58 -17.60 -4.30 -29.11
N ALA A 59 -17.26 -4.29 -30.39
CA ALA A 59 -17.50 -3.16 -31.28
C ALA A 59 -18.96 -3.09 -31.74
N GLN A 60 -19.66 -4.23 -31.77
CA GLN A 60 -21.05 -4.35 -32.18
C GLN A 60 -21.86 -5.07 -31.08
N GLU A 61 -23.15 -4.74 -30.98
CA GLU A 61 -24.09 -5.46 -30.12
C GLU A 61 -24.27 -6.90 -30.60
N VAL A 62 -24.28 -7.82 -29.63
CA VAL A 62 -24.64 -9.22 -29.85
C VAL A 62 -26.13 -9.39 -29.65
N SER A 63 -26.78 -10.17 -30.52
CA SER A 63 -28.21 -10.42 -30.43
C SER A 63 -28.56 -11.26 -29.19
N ASP A 64 -29.80 -11.15 -28.73
CA ASP A 64 -30.25 -11.92 -27.56
C ASP A 64 -30.25 -13.44 -27.85
N GLU A 65 -30.43 -13.87 -29.09
CA GLU A 65 -30.29 -15.29 -29.47
C GLU A 65 -28.88 -15.82 -29.20
N ILE A 66 -27.84 -15.07 -29.59
CA ILE A 66 -26.45 -15.46 -29.36
C ILE A 66 -26.14 -15.44 -27.86
N ARG A 67 -26.61 -14.43 -27.12
CA ARG A 67 -26.43 -14.36 -25.66
C ARG A 67 -27.10 -15.52 -24.93
N ASN A 68 -28.30 -15.91 -25.35
CA ASN A 68 -29.01 -17.04 -24.77
C ASN A 68 -28.33 -18.37 -25.10
N ALA A 69 -27.82 -18.52 -26.33
CA ALA A 69 -27.02 -19.68 -26.74
C ALA A 69 -25.69 -19.77 -25.96
N GLN A 70 -25.08 -18.63 -25.65
CA GLN A 70 -23.85 -18.50 -24.87
C GLN A 70 -24.12 -18.03 -23.44
N SER A 71 -25.14 -18.61 -22.80
CA SER A 71 -25.54 -18.26 -21.42
C SER A 71 -24.46 -18.59 -20.39
N ASP A 72 -23.61 -19.57 -20.69
CA ASP A 72 -22.40 -19.87 -19.91
C ASP A 72 -21.21 -19.05 -20.43
N VAL A 73 -21.10 -17.81 -19.95
CA VAL A 73 -20.08 -16.84 -20.38
C VAL A 73 -18.67 -17.32 -20.06
N SER A 74 -18.49 -18.21 -19.08
CA SER A 74 -17.19 -18.76 -18.70
C SER A 74 -16.51 -19.55 -19.84
N LYS A 75 -17.28 -20.02 -20.83
CA LYS A 75 -16.75 -20.69 -22.02
C LYS A 75 -16.26 -19.73 -23.10
N LEU A 76 -16.63 -18.46 -23.01
CA LEU A 76 -16.23 -17.44 -23.97
C LEU A 76 -14.93 -16.75 -23.59
N PHE A 77 -14.54 -16.83 -22.33
CA PHE A 77 -13.46 -16.03 -21.79
C PHE A 77 -12.65 -16.82 -20.76
N SER A 78 -11.34 -16.79 -20.89
CA SER A 78 -10.41 -17.37 -19.93
C SER A 78 -9.33 -16.38 -19.49
N ILE A 79 -8.79 -16.60 -18.30
CA ILE A 79 -7.69 -15.84 -17.72
C ILE A 79 -6.58 -16.80 -17.34
N GLU A 80 -5.35 -16.44 -17.69
CA GLU A 80 -4.13 -17.15 -17.31
C GLU A 80 -3.17 -16.21 -16.58
N PRO A 81 -2.61 -16.58 -15.40
CA PRO A 81 -2.91 -17.77 -14.61
C PRO A 81 -4.39 -17.93 -14.24
N SER A 82 -4.85 -19.19 -14.17
CA SER A 82 -6.25 -19.51 -13.87
C SER A 82 -6.64 -19.03 -12.49
N MET A 83 -7.86 -18.51 -12.38
CA MET A 83 -8.42 -18.04 -11.13
C MET A 83 -9.95 -18.14 -11.13
N ASP A 84 -10.52 -18.25 -9.94
CA ASP A 84 -11.95 -18.34 -9.75
C ASP A 84 -12.60 -16.95 -9.83
N GLY A 85 -13.75 -16.88 -10.51
CA GLY A 85 -14.53 -15.66 -10.63
C GLY A 85 -15.80 -15.89 -11.44
N GLU A 86 -16.59 -14.82 -11.53
CA GLU A 86 -17.86 -14.81 -12.22
C GLU A 86 -17.73 -14.06 -13.54
N TYR A 87 -18.20 -14.68 -14.63
CA TYR A 87 -18.27 -14.07 -15.95
C TYR A 87 -19.72 -13.69 -16.25
N VAL A 88 -19.95 -12.41 -16.55
CA VAL A 88 -21.31 -11.91 -16.83
C VAL A 88 -21.35 -11.02 -18.06
N TRP A 89 -22.47 -11.08 -18.76
CA TRP A 89 -22.87 -10.04 -19.71
C TRP A 89 -23.47 -8.87 -18.94
N VAL A 90 -22.72 -7.78 -18.83
CA VAL A 90 -23.21 -6.53 -18.22
C VAL A 90 -24.16 -5.82 -19.18
N THR A 91 -23.88 -5.88 -20.48
CA THR A 91 -24.74 -5.39 -21.57
C THR A 91 -24.57 -6.29 -22.79
N ASN A 92 -25.29 -6.01 -23.87
CA ASN A 92 -25.16 -6.73 -25.16
C ASN A 92 -23.81 -6.50 -25.87
N GLN A 93 -22.91 -5.69 -25.30
CA GLN A 93 -21.56 -5.45 -25.80
C GLN A 93 -20.46 -5.64 -24.74
N LEU A 94 -20.81 -5.81 -23.46
CA LEU A 94 -19.84 -5.74 -22.37
C LEU A 94 -19.87 -7.03 -21.57
N ILE A 95 -18.72 -7.70 -21.54
CA ILE A 95 -18.45 -8.84 -20.69
C ILE A 95 -17.57 -8.35 -19.54
N GLU A 96 -17.90 -8.77 -18.33
CA GLU A 96 -17.12 -8.51 -17.12
C GLU A 96 -16.81 -9.83 -16.41
N PHE A 97 -15.55 -9.99 -16.04
CA PHE A 97 -15.08 -10.99 -15.12
C PHE A 97 -14.82 -10.35 -13.77
N THR A 98 -15.49 -10.84 -12.74
CA THR A 98 -15.29 -10.42 -11.34
C THR A 98 -14.60 -11.55 -10.58
N PRO A 99 -13.38 -11.34 -10.08
CA PRO A 99 -12.68 -12.40 -9.36
C PRO A 99 -13.31 -12.65 -7.98
N THR A 100 -13.34 -13.90 -7.51
CA THR A 100 -13.86 -14.21 -6.16
C THR A 100 -12.89 -13.82 -5.05
N THR A 101 -11.60 -13.74 -5.37
CA THR A 101 -10.51 -13.32 -4.48
C THR A 101 -9.61 -12.34 -5.24
N PRO A 102 -8.91 -11.43 -4.55
CA PRO A 102 -7.98 -10.52 -5.21
C PRO A 102 -6.96 -11.28 -6.06
N PHE A 103 -6.60 -10.72 -7.22
CA PHE A 103 -5.52 -11.26 -8.03
C PHE A 103 -4.20 -11.30 -7.25
N GLU A 104 -3.32 -12.21 -7.63
CA GLU A 104 -1.93 -12.21 -7.15
C GLU A 104 -1.24 -10.88 -7.51
N SER A 105 -0.46 -10.33 -6.58
CA SER A 105 0.25 -9.05 -6.78
C SER A 105 1.47 -9.22 -7.71
N ASP A 106 1.80 -8.16 -8.46
CA ASP A 106 2.92 -8.11 -9.42
C ASP A 106 2.89 -9.20 -10.52
N THR A 107 1.72 -9.78 -10.79
CA THR A 107 1.55 -10.89 -11.72
C THR A 107 1.04 -10.40 -13.08
N GLN A 108 1.66 -10.91 -14.14
CA GLN A 108 1.21 -10.71 -15.51
C GLN A 108 0.12 -11.74 -15.83
N PHE A 109 -1.02 -11.25 -16.29
CA PHE A 109 -2.13 -12.08 -16.76
C PHE A 109 -2.35 -11.93 -18.26
N GLN A 110 -2.91 -12.98 -18.87
CA GLN A 110 -3.44 -13.01 -20.22
C GLN A 110 -4.94 -13.29 -20.15
N GLY A 111 -5.75 -12.43 -20.75
CA GLY A 111 -7.14 -12.70 -21.06
C GLY A 111 -7.26 -13.25 -22.48
N VAL A 112 -8.07 -14.29 -22.67
CA VAL A 112 -8.39 -14.87 -23.97
C VAL A 112 -9.90 -14.84 -24.16
N PHE A 113 -10.35 -14.25 -25.25
CA PHE A 113 -11.76 -14.21 -25.62
C PHE A 113 -11.98 -14.97 -26.93
N HIS A 114 -12.88 -15.96 -26.91
CA HIS A 114 -13.20 -16.82 -28.05
C HIS A 114 -14.21 -16.13 -28.98
N LEU A 115 -13.72 -15.25 -29.85
CA LEU A 115 -14.52 -14.42 -30.75
C LEU A 115 -15.34 -15.25 -31.75
N ALA A 116 -14.79 -16.35 -32.25
CA ALA A 116 -15.48 -17.26 -33.18
C ALA A 116 -16.77 -17.88 -32.60
N SER A 117 -16.95 -17.87 -31.27
CA SER A 117 -18.13 -18.38 -30.60
C SER A 117 -19.35 -17.46 -30.71
N ILE A 118 -19.14 -16.19 -31.09
CA ILE A 118 -20.20 -15.16 -31.16
C ILE A 118 -20.25 -14.40 -32.49
N ALA A 119 -19.25 -14.56 -33.36
CA ALA A 119 -19.18 -13.88 -34.65
C ALA A 119 -18.44 -14.75 -35.68
N ASP A 120 -18.80 -14.59 -36.95
CA ASP A 120 -18.00 -15.13 -38.06
C ASP A 120 -16.75 -14.28 -38.25
N VAL A 121 -15.59 -14.92 -38.26
CA VAL A 121 -14.28 -14.26 -38.25
C VAL A 121 -13.30 -14.91 -39.22
N PRO A 122 -12.37 -14.14 -39.83
CA PRO A 122 -11.31 -14.70 -40.64
C PRO A 122 -10.42 -15.69 -39.87
N GLU A 123 -9.78 -16.59 -40.61
CA GLU A 123 -8.77 -17.50 -40.05
C GLU A 123 -7.66 -16.72 -39.31
N GLY A 124 -7.33 -17.13 -38.09
CA GLY A 124 -6.38 -16.47 -37.21
C GLY A 124 -6.95 -15.33 -36.36
N MET A 125 -8.27 -15.09 -36.41
CA MET A 125 -8.98 -14.10 -35.57
C MET A 125 -10.02 -14.73 -34.64
N GLU A 126 -9.96 -16.05 -34.47
CA GLU A 126 -10.88 -16.83 -33.64
C GLU A 126 -10.77 -16.46 -32.16
N GLU A 127 -9.58 -16.04 -31.73
CA GLU A 127 -9.29 -15.68 -30.36
C GLU A 127 -8.66 -14.30 -30.27
N PHE A 128 -9.21 -13.48 -29.38
CA PHE A 128 -8.64 -12.21 -29.00
C PHE A 128 -7.86 -12.36 -27.70
N ARG A 129 -6.55 -12.12 -27.76
CA ARG A 129 -5.65 -12.23 -26.60
C ARG A 129 -5.19 -10.85 -26.16
N PHE A 130 -5.29 -10.57 -24.87
CA PHE A 130 -4.86 -9.31 -24.28
C PHE A 130 -4.19 -9.52 -22.93
N HIS A 131 -3.49 -8.50 -22.47
CA HIS A 131 -2.60 -8.60 -21.33
C HIS A 131 -2.84 -7.45 -20.35
N PHE A 132 -2.82 -7.79 -19.07
CA PHE A 132 -2.84 -6.84 -17.97
C PHE A 132 -1.90 -7.33 -16.88
N LYS A 133 -1.41 -6.41 -16.06
CA LYS A 133 -0.51 -6.71 -14.96
C LYS A 133 -1.11 -6.18 -13.67
N THR A 134 -1.03 -6.92 -12.58
CA THR A 134 -1.44 -6.40 -11.28
C THR A 134 -0.36 -5.53 -10.67
N MET A 135 -0.80 -4.56 -9.87
CA MET A 135 0.11 -3.66 -9.17
C MET A 135 1.00 -4.46 -8.21
N LYS A 136 2.31 -4.15 -8.23
CA LYS A 136 3.23 -4.63 -7.20
C LYS A 136 2.92 -3.91 -5.90
N GLN A 137 2.70 -4.65 -4.82
CA GLN A 137 2.45 -4.03 -3.53
C GLN A 137 3.68 -3.29 -3.02
N HIS A 138 3.42 -2.16 -2.38
CA HIS A 138 4.40 -1.37 -1.67
C HIS A 138 3.72 -0.79 -0.42
N MET A 139 4.49 -0.58 0.64
CA MET A 139 4.00 0.10 1.83
C MET A 139 4.94 1.20 2.31
N GLU A 140 4.36 2.30 2.77
CA GLU A 140 5.07 3.37 3.48
C GLU A 140 4.51 3.45 4.90
N VAL A 141 5.39 3.50 5.90
CA VAL A 141 5.01 3.68 7.31
C VAL A 141 5.41 5.06 7.76
N LYS A 142 4.43 5.82 8.26
CA LYS A 142 4.67 7.12 8.91
C LYS A 142 4.20 7.07 10.35
N VAL A 143 5.00 7.70 11.20
CA VAL A 143 4.78 7.76 12.64
C VAL A 143 4.87 9.23 13.03
N ASN A 144 3.86 9.71 13.76
CA ASN A 144 3.82 11.08 14.25
C ASN A 144 4.70 11.22 15.50
N THR A 145 4.82 12.43 16.03
CA THR A 145 5.47 12.64 17.33
C THR A 145 4.61 12.05 18.46
N ILE A 146 5.25 11.53 19.50
CA ILE A 146 4.60 11.07 20.73
C ILE A 146 3.85 12.24 21.40
N LYS A 147 2.63 11.98 21.88
CA LYS A 147 1.77 12.95 22.56
C LYS A 147 1.34 12.46 23.94
N GLN A 148 1.03 13.40 24.82
CA GLN A 148 0.46 13.12 26.14
C GLN A 148 -1.06 12.98 26.04
N TYR A 149 -1.66 12.19 26.92
CA TYR A 149 -3.12 12.12 27.03
C TYR A 149 -3.70 13.32 27.76
N ASP A 150 -3.10 13.63 28.90
CA ASP A 150 -3.48 14.72 29.78
C ASP A 150 -2.22 15.52 30.12
N PRO A 151 -2.21 16.83 29.92
CA PRO A 151 -1.12 17.71 30.37
C PRO A 151 -0.78 17.54 31.86
N GLN A 152 -1.73 17.10 32.70
CA GLN A 152 -1.50 16.86 34.13
C GLN A 152 -0.96 15.46 34.42
N GLU A 153 -1.05 14.52 33.47
CA GLU A 153 -0.56 13.14 33.62
C GLU A 153 0.49 12.78 32.57
N LEU A 154 1.72 13.24 32.80
CA LEU A 154 2.86 13.07 31.87
C LEU A 154 3.38 11.64 31.75
N ARG A 155 2.91 10.71 32.60
CA ARG A 155 3.39 9.32 32.67
C ARG A 155 2.88 8.46 31.53
N TRP A 156 1.73 8.81 30.95
CA TRP A 156 1.09 8.03 29.90
C TRP A 156 1.00 8.84 28.63
N GLN A 157 1.51 8.24 27.57
CA GLN A 157 1.63 8.84 26.27
C GLN A 157 1.06 7.90 25.21
N TYR A 158 0.81 8.46 24.03
CA TYR A 158 0.39 7.72 22.87
C TYR A 158 1.12 8.18 21.62
N LEU A 159 1.05 7.33 20.61
CA LEU A 159 1.67 7.56 19.32
C LEU A 159 0.67 7.19 18.24
N LYS A 160 0.50 8.07 17.25
CA LYS A 160 -0.29 7.76 16.06
C LYS A 160 0.63 7.55 14.87
N GLY A 161 0.23 6.66 13.98
CA GLY A 161 0.90 6.44 12.72
C GLY A 161 -0.06 5.86 11.69
N HIS A 162 0.43 5.66 10.48
CA HIS A 162 -0.31 4.96 9.45
C HIS A 162 0.61 4.16 8.55
N VAL A 163 0.02 3.13 7.96
CA VAL A 163 0.57 2.38 6.82
C VAL A 163 -0.22 2.79 5.59
N GLN A 164 0.47 3.35 4.60
CA GLN A 164 -0.08 3.61 3.28
C GLN A 164 0.37 2.50 2.34
N THR A 165 -0.56 1.84 1.65
CA THR A 165 -0.27 0.82 0.63
C THR A 165 -0.57 1.36 -0.77
N TYR A 166 0.09 0.79 -1.78
CA TYR A 166 -0.12 1.17 -3.19
C TYR A 166 -1.41 0.57 -3.75
N ASP A 167 -1.71 -0.67 -3.34
CA ASP A 167 -2.90 -1.39 -3.71
C ASP A 167 -3.66 -1.93 -2.49
N LEU A 168 -4.85 -2.47 -2.73
CA LEU A 168 -5.73 -3.07 -1.74
C LEU A 168 -4.96 -4.02 -0.81
N ALA A 169 -5.02 -3.77 0.49
CA ALA A 169 -4.48 -4.65 1.51
C ALA A 169 -5.54 -4.95 2.57
N GLN A 170 -5.70 -6.24 2.92
CA GLN A 170 -6.63 -6.62 3.97
C GLN A 170 -6.11 -6.15 5.33
N GLY A 171 -6.94 -5.42 6.09
CA GLY A 171 -6.57 -4.86 7.39
C GLY A 171 -5.89 -5.86 8.32
N LYS A 172 -6.48 -7.06 8.47
CA LYS A 172 -5.90 -8.16 9.28
C LYS A 172 -4.49 -8.59 8.86
N ASN A 173 -4.11 -8.42 7.61
CA ASN A 173 -2.77 -8.71 7.12
C ASN A 173 -1.83 -7.51 7.33
N VAL A 174 -2.35 -6.29 7.21
CA VAL A 174 -1.61 -5.06 7.53
C VAL A 174 -1.28 -4.96 9.01
N GLU A 175 -2.20 -5.35 9.90
CA GLU A 175 -1.96 -5.35 11.36
C GLU A 175 -0.74 -6.19 11.76
N LYS A 176 -0.42 -7.25 11.00
CA LYS A 176 0.77 -8.09 11.21
C LYS A 176 2.07 -7.44 10.76
N THR A 177 1.99 -6.33 10.02
CA THR A 177 3.17 -5.66 9.47
C THR A 177 3.87 -4.76 10.48
N VAL A 178 3.18 -4.28 11.52
CA VAL A 178 3.73 -3.32 12.49
C VAL A 178 3.77 -3.94 13.88
N VAL A 179 4.92 -3.85 14.52
CA VAL A 179 5.13 -4.25 15.92
C VAL A 179 5.78 -3.10 16.66
N VAL A 180 5.21 -2.70 17.79
CA VAL A 180 5.73 -1.59 18.59
C VAL A 180 6.17 -2.10 19.96
N LYS A 181 7.39 -1.73 20.36
CA LYS A 181 7.98 -2.14 21.63
C LYS A 181 8.54 -0.96 22.40
N GLN A 182 8.44 -1.05 23.72
CA GLN A 182 9.12 -0.17 24.67
C GLN A 182 9.77 -1.04 25.76
N ASP A 183 11.05 -0.80 26.06
CA ASP A 183 11.82 -1.59 27.03
C ASP A 183 11.74 -3.11 26.81
N GLY A 184 11.67 -3.52 25.54
CA GLY A 184 11.54 -4.92 25.12
C GLY A 184 10.12 -5.51 25.24
N LYS A 185 9.16 -4.79 25.84
CA LYS A 185 7.75 -5.19 25.93
C LYS A 185 6.97 -4.70 24.72
N GLU A 186 6.15 -5.58 24.15
CA GLU A 186 5.23 -5.22 23.06
C GLU A 186 4.04 -4.42 23.58
N LEU A 187 3.70 -3.35 22.87
CA LEU A 187 2.57 -2.47 23.14
C LEU A 187 1.38 -2.85 22.25
N ALA A 188 0.18 -2.64 22.76
CA ALA A 188 -1.05 -2.88 22.00
C ALA A 188 -1.29 -1.76 20.98
N LEU A 189 -1.77 -2.14 19.80
CA LEU A 189 -2.16 -1.22 18.74
C LEU A 189 -3.67 -1.31 18.54
N SER A 190 -4.32 -0.15 18.40
CA SER A 190 -5.68 -0.05 17.85
C SER A 190 -5.62 0.44 16.41
N TRP A 191 -6.50 -0.07 15.55
CA TRP A 191 -6.46 0.15 14.11
C TRP A 191 -7.76 0.74 13.56
N SER A 192 -7.61 1.55 12.51
CA SER A 192 -8.69 2.01 11.63
C SER A 192 -8.24 1.80 10.18
N HIS A 193 -9.15 1.38 9.31
CA HIS A 193 -8.85 1.07 7.92
C HIS A 193 -9.79 1.84 7.00
N SER A 194 -9.24 2.44 5.95
CA SER A 194 -10.02 3.10 4.93
C SER A 194 -10.85 2.10 4.12
N ASN A 195 -11.99 2.55 3.59
CA ASN A 195 -12.88 1.72 2.78
C ASN A 195 -12.24 1.24 1.48
N ASP A 196 -11.29 2.00 0.93
CA ASP A 196 -10.52 1.60 -0.26
C ASP A 196 -9.37 0.62 0.07
N GLY A 197 -9.13 0.35 1.36
CA GLY A 197 -8.11 -0.58 1.84
C GLY A 197 -6.68 -0.19 1.48
N LYS A 198 -6.40 1.12 1.39
CA LYS A 198 -5.07 1.65 1.09
C LYS A 198 -4.43 2.45 2.23
N LEU A 199 -5.24 2.93 3.18
CA LEU A 199 -4.77 3.67 4.33
C LEU A 199 -5.18 2.94 5.61
N HIS A 200 -4.19 2.63 6.45
CA HIS A 200 -4.39 1.89 7.69
C HIS A 200 -3.76 2.67 8.83
N GLU A 201 -4.57 3.34 9.62
CA GLU A 201 -4.13 4.16 10.75
C GLU A 201 -4.03 3.29 12.00
N PHE A 202 -2.97 3.50 12.79
CA PHE A 202 -2.82 2.83 14.07
C PHE A 202 -2.53 3.84 15.19
N THR A 203 -3.02 3.52 16.38
CA THR A 203 -2.67 4.20 17.63
C THR A 203 -2.00 3.22 18.56
N VAL A 204 -0.79 3.55 19.01
CA VAL A 204 -0.08 2.87 20.10
C VAL A 204 -0.45 3.59 21.39
N ASP A 205 -1.00 2.84 22.33
CA ASP A 205 -1.42 3.33 23.63
C ASP A 205 -0.42 2.86 24.72
N SER A 206 -0.52 3.45 25.91
CA SER A 206 0.16 3.03 27.13
C SER A 206 1.69 3.08 27.01
N ILE A 207 2.20 4.03 26.23
CA ILE A 207 3.61 4.38 26.21
C ILE A 207 3.93 5.03 27.55
N SER A 208 4.91 4.48 28.28
CA SER A 208 5.22 4.91 29.64
C SER A 208 6.40 5.88 29.66
N ARG A 209 6.25 7.03 30.31
CA ARG A 209 7.35 7.95 30.61
C ARG A 209 7.79 7.79 32.06
N SER A 210 9.08 7.58 32.27
CA SER A 210 9.68 7.33 33.59
C SER A 210 10.73 8.38 33.95
N ASP A 211 11.39 8.22 35.10
CA ASP A 211 12.55 9.02 35.53
C ASP A 211 13.84 8.69 34.75
N ARG A 212 13.79 7.71 33.83
CA ARG A 212 14.87 7.35 32.94
C ARG A 212 14.45 7.50 31.48
N GLN A 213 15.42 7.81 30.63
CA GLN A 213 15.23 7.82 29.19
C GLN A 213 14.89 6.39 28.72
N SER A 214 13.92 6.28 27.83
CA SER A 214 13.54 5.02 27.18
C SER A 214 13.23 5.29 25.72
N ASP A 215 13.13 4.24 24.90
CA ASP A 215 12.83 4.38 23.48
C ASP A 215 11.61 3.54 23.11
N VAL A 216 10.78 4.08 22.22
CA VAL A 216 9.73 3.35 21.51
C VAL A 216 10.25 2.94 20.15
N VAL A 217 10.30 1.63 19.90
CA VAL A 217 10.73 1.06 18.63
C VAL A 217 9.50 0.62 17.86
N VAL A 218 9.23 1.28 16.74
CA VAL A 218 8.21 0.89 15.76
C VAL A 218 8.92 0.11 14.65
N ALA A 219 8.85 -1.22 14.71
CA ALA A 219 9.39 -2.08 13.67
C ALA A 219 8.29 -2.47 12.68
N TYR A 220 8.61 -2.50 11.39
CA TYR A 220 7.67 -2.94 10.37
C TYR A 220 8.27 -3.91 9.35
N ASN A 221 7.42 -4.79 8.81
CA ASN A 221 7.75 -5.77 7.79
C ASN A 221 6.53 -6.08 6.92
N GLY A 222 6.59 -5.72 5.64
CA GLY A 222 5.50 -5.84 4.69
C GLY A 222 5.19 -7.24 4.15
N LYS A 223 5.91 -8.27 4.60
CA LYS A 223 5.79 -9.62 4.04
C LYS A 223 4.37 -10.20 4.10
N SER A 224 3.56 -9.86 5.10
CA SER A 224 2.19 -10.38 5.22
C SER A 224 1.21 -9.81 4.18
N ILE A 225 1.63 -8.79 3.44
CA ILE A 225 0.87 -8.15 2.36
C ILE A 225 1.64 -8.17 1.03
N ASP A 226 2.64 -9.04 0.89
CA ASP A 226 3.50 -9.15 -0.31
C ASP A 226 4.26 -7.86 -0.65
N ALA A 227 4.61 -7.07 0.37
CA ALA A 227 5.44 -5.88 0.24
C ALA A 227 6.87 -6.14 0.75
N ASP A 228 7.87 -5.61 0.03
CA ASP A 228 9.29 -5.83 0.32
C ASP A 228 9.82 -4.98 1.50
N GLN A 229 9.05 -3.98 1.95
CA GLN A 229 9.55 -2.97 2.88
C GLN A 229 9.69 -3.52 4.30
N LYS A 230 10.84 -3.25 4.90
CA LYS A 230 11.15 -3.60 6.27
C LYS A 230 12.14 -2.60 6.84
N ASP A 231 11.78 -1.99 7.96
CA ASP A 231 12.67 -1.11 8.70
C ASP A 231 12.20 -0.98 10.15
N GLN A 232 12.88 -0.11 10.90
CA GLN A 232 12.47 0.31 12.24
C GLN A 232 12.62 1.82 12.41
N LEU A 233 11.68 2.42 13.12
CA LEU A 233 11.71 3.81 13.55
C LEU A 233 11.87 3.84 15.07
N VAL A 234 12.75 4.70 15.58
CA VAL A 234 13.02 4.83 17.01
C VAL A 234 12.61 6.23 17.46
N GLN A 235 11.74 6.30 18.45
CA GLN A 235 11.29 7.54 19.09
C GLN A 235 11.79 7.55 20.53
N SER A 236 12.64 8.52 20.87
CA SER A 236 13.18 8.60 22.23
C SER A 236 12.24 9.36 23.17
N ILE A 237 12.01 8.80 24.35
CA ILE A 237 11.21 9.40 25.42
C ILE A 237 12.14 9.95 26.48
N LYS A 238 12.07 11.27 26.69
CA LYS A 238 12.84 11.96 27.71
C LYS A 238 12.39 11.60 29.13
N PRO A 239 13.30 11.57 30.11
CA PRO A 239 12.95 11.41 31.53
C PRO A 239 11.91 12.44 31.99
N LEU A 240 11.11 12.09 32.99
CA LEU A 240 10.30 13.04 33.73
C LEU A 240 11.20 14.10 34.38
N GLY A 241 10.83 15.37 34.25
CA GLY A 241 11.61 16.50 34.77
C GLY A 241 12.73 16.99 33.85
N ASP A 242 12.99 16.30 32.74
CA ASP A 242 13.86 16.81 31.66
C ASP A 242 13.03 17.63 30.68
N PHE A 243 13.00 18.95 30.89
CA PHE A 243 12.26 19.91 30.07
C PHE A 243 13.07 20.26 28.81
N SER A 244 12.55 19.90 27.64
CA SER A 244 13.23 20.13 26.35
C SER A 244 12.25 20.40 25.20
N ILE A 245 12.77 20.92 24.10
CA ILE A 245 12.02 21.06 22.84
C ILE A 245 11.92 19.68 22.20
N SER A 246 10.70 19.24 21.89
CA SER A 246 10.39 17.95 21.29
C SER A 246 10.19 18.04 19.77
N ASP A 247 9.66 19.16 19.27
CA ASP A 247 9.40 19.37 17.84
C ASP A 247 9.31 20.86 17.51
N VAL A 248 9.67 21.24 16.28
CA VAL A 248 9.48 22.59 15.75
C VAL A 248 8.92 22.47 14.34
N SER A 249 7.75 23.06 14.10
CA SER A 249 7.05 22.96 12.82
C SER A 249 6.54 24.32 12.35
N ALA A 250 6.52 24.55 11.04
CA ALA A 250 5.93 25.74 10.44
C ALA A 250 4.57 25.40 9.83
N ILE A 251 3.55 26.17 10.19
CA ILE A 251 2.19 26.08 9.65
C ILE A 251 1.96 27.30 8.78
N GLN A 252 1.51 27.11 7.55
CA GLN A 252 1.31 28.21 6.57
C GLN A 252 -0.16 28.60 6.37
N GLN A 253 -1.10 27.75 6.78
CA GLN A 253 -2.53 27.97 6.61
C GLN A 253 -3.30 27.46 7.84
N PRO A 254 -4.39 28.13 8.26
CA PRO A 254 -4.96 29.35 7.68
C PRO A 254 -4.18 30.64 8.03
N GLU A 255 -3.35 30.61 9.06
CA GLU A 255 -2.46 31.70 9.48
C GLU A 255 -1.03 31.17 9.58
N GLN A 256 -0.05 31.98 9.19
CA GLN A 256 1.35 31.58 9.22
C GLN A 256 1.88 31.63 10.66
N MET A 257 2.36 30.51 11.17
CA MET A 257 2.93 30.42 12.51
C MET A 257 4.01 29.35 12.62
N ILE A 258 4.92 29.56 13.58
CA ILE A 258 5.84 28.52 14.04
C ILE A 258 5.27 27.90 15.32
N VAL A 259 5.16 26.58 15.34
CA VAL A 259 4.76 25.81 16.51
C VAL A 259 5.98 25.13 17.10
N VAL A 260 6.36 25.55 18.31
CA VAL A 260 7.42 24.92 19.11
C VAL A 260 6.75 24.05 20.17
N ARG A 261 7.01 22.74 20.13
CA ARG A 261 6.48 21.79 21.10
C ARG A 261 7.55 21.45 22.14
N PHE A 262 7.13 21.38 23.39
CA PHE A 262 7.98 21.01 24.53
C PHE A 262 7.60 19.64 25.07
N SER A 263 8.50 19.04 25.84
CA SER A 263 8.31 17.73 26.47
C SER A 263 7.26 17.74 27.57
N ASP A 264 7.01 18.89 28.20
CA ASP A 264 6.15 19.08 29.37
C ASP A 264 5.30 20.35 29.17
N PRO A 265 4.13 20.48 29.84
CA PRO A 265 3.29 21.66 29.77
C PRO A 265 4.03 22.92 30.24
N LEU A 266 3.72 24.02 29.58
CA LEU A 266 4.22 25.33 29.90
C LEU A 266 3.27 26.01 30.89
N ASN A 267 3.81 26.96 31.66
CA ASN A 267 2.96 27.88 32.40
C ASN A 267 2.25 28.81 31.40
N ALA A 268 0.92 28.81 31.39
CA ALA A 268 0.11 29.63 30.49
C ALA A 268 0.34 31.14 30.67
N ASP A 269 0.79 31.56 31.85
CA ASP A 269 1.09 32.97 32.17
C ASP A 269 2.59 33.32 31.98
N GLN A 270 3.39 32.41 31.42
CA GLN A 270 4.82 32.65 31.20
C GLN A 270 5.03 33.84 30.24
N ASN A 271 5.75 34.86 30.69
CA ASN A 271 6.24 35.89 29.77
C ASN A 271 7.33 35.30 28.87
N LEU A 272 7.12 35.33 27.56
CA LEU A 272 8.02 34.80 26.53
C LEU A 272 8.95 35.86 25.92
N ASP A 273 8.80 37.13 26.32
CA ASP A 273 9.62 38.24 25.85
C ASP A 273 11.11 37.97 26.10
N GLY A 274 11.88 37.89 25.02
CA GLY A 274 13.32 37.62 25.08
C GLY A 274 13.71 36.16 25.34
N LEU A 275 12.75 35.26 25.63
CA LEU A 275 13.00 33.82 25.73
C LEU A 275 12.90 33.12 24.38
N LEU A 276 12.09 33.66 23.47
CA LEU A 276 11.89 33.12 22.13
C LEU A 276 12.04 34.24 21.10
N GLN A 277 12.90 34.02 20.12
CA GLN A 277 13.20 34.97 19.05
C GLN A 277 13.32 34.22 17.72
N ILE A 278 12.88 34.87 16.64
CA ILE A 278 13.14 34.41 15.28
C ILE A 278 14.10 35.44 14.67
N GLU A 279 15.21 34.95 14.13
CA GLU A 279 16.23 35.83 13.55
C GLU A 279 15.62 36.71 12.45
N ASN A 280 15.85 38.03 12.55
CA ASN A 280 15.33 39.05 11.65
C ASN A 280 13.79 39.24 11.65
N VAL A 281 13.08 38.80 12.70
CA VAL A 281 11.64 39.07 12.86
C VAL A 281 11.39 39.74 14.22
N ASP A 282 10.85 40.96 14.17
CA ASP A 282 10.44 41.71 15.35
C ASP A 282 8.92 41.67 15.53
N GLY A 283 8.45 41.92 16.75
CA GLY A 283 7.02 42.08 17.04
C GLY A 283 6.21 40.78 17.00
N LEU A 284 6.87 39.63 17.20
CA LEU A 284 6.20 38.33 17.31
C LEU A 284 5.13 38.35 18.39
N ARG A 285 3.97 37.76 18.08
CA ARG A 285 2.94 37.47 19.06
C ARG A 285 3.02 35.99 19.43
N PHE A 286 2.89 35.68 20.71
CA PHE A 286 2.91 34.31 21.18
C PHE A 286 1.58 33.93 21.83
N THR A 287 1.18 32.67 21.66
CA THR A 287 0.19 32.02 22.51
C THR A 287 0.78 30.72 23.05
N ILE A 288 0.49 30.43 24.31
CA ILE A 288 0.82 29.15 24.94
C ILE A 288 -0.44 28.29 24.94
N ASP A 289 -0.35 27.10 24.36
CA ASP A 289 -1.39 26.08 24.44
C ASP A 289 -0.77 24.79 24.95
N GLN A 290 -1.03 24.47 26.22
CA GLN A 290 -0.46 23.31 26.93
C GLN A 290 1.09 23.28 26.84
N ASN A 291 1.65 22.37 26.06
CA ASN A 291 3.09 22.21 25.84
C ASN A 291 3.56 22.83 24.51
N GLU A 292 2.74 23.63 23.84
CA GLU A 292 3.06 24.29 22.58
C GLU A 292 3.16 25.81 22.76
N ILE A 293 4.14 26.41 22.09
CA ILE A 293 4.17 27.86 21.82
C ILE A 293 3.85 28.04 20.35
N HIS A 294 2.83 28.84 20.05
CA HIS A 294 2.53 29.30 18.71
C HIS A 294 3.07 30.71 18.55
N ALA A 295 4.07 30.88 17.70
CA ALA A 295 4.68 32.14 17.34
C ALA A 295 4.12 32.62 16.01
N TYR A 296 3.35 33.71 16.05
CA TYR A 296 2.74 34.32 14.88
C TYR A 296 3.67 35.41 14.33
N THR A 297 3.93 35.30 13.03
CA THR A 297 4.74 36.25 12.25
C THR A 297 3.86 37.25 11.52
#